data_AF-A0A6N7WKI9-F1
#
_entry.id   AF-A0A6N7WKI9-F1
#
_cell.length_a   1.000
_cell.length_b   1.000
_cell.length_c   1.000
_cell.angle_alpha   90.00
_cell.angle_beta   90.00
_cell.angle_gamma   90.00
#
_symmetry.space_group_name_H-M   'P 1'
#
loop_
_entity.id
_entity.type
_entity.pdbx_description
1 polymer ?
#
loop_
_entity_poly.entity_id
_entity_poly.type
_entity_poly.pdbx_seq_one_letter_code
_entity_poly.pdbx_strand_id
1 'polypeptide(L)'
;MKIKTEDVCRAGLTTVCASFKKSRQAPENRQYAGIPFKRLAEYAGQPLSEESVCVFKALDGFSIALVGEEAMDTEQCFIAVSEGGEALTLEDGRPYCMMLMLKDTTSQRWCRYLDEVAVRE
;
A
#
# COMPACT_ATOMS: atom_id res chain seq x y z
N MET A 1 -6.14 -0.36 -12.01
CA MET A 1 -4.75 -0.53 -12.46
C MET A 1 -4.09 -1.72 -11.79
N LYS A 2 -3.20 -2.41 -12.52
CA LYS A 2 -2.30 -3.40 -11.92
C LYS A 2 -1.16 -2.68 -11.20
N ILE A 3 -0.76 -3.19 -10.03
CA ILE A 3 0.36 -2.64 -9.27
C ILE A 3 1.56 -3.56 -9.43
N LYS A 4 2.70 -2.99 -9.85
CA LYS A 4 3.97 -3.71 -9.93
C LYS A 4 5.04 -2.98 -9.12
N THR A 5 5.93 -3.76 -8.52
CA THR A 5 7.08 -3.25 -7.77
C THR A 5 7.95 -2.32 -8.62
N GLU A 6 8.13 -2.63 -9.91
CA GLU A 6 8.90 -1.79 -10.83
C GLU A 6 8.31 -0.37 -10.99
N ASP A 7 6.99 -0.26 -11.08
CA ASP A 7 6.31 1.03 -11.24
C ASP A 7 6.46 1.88 -9.97
N VAL A 8 6.35 1.25 -8.80
CA VAL A 8 6.58 1.91 -7.50
C VAL A 8 8.03 2.40 -7.38
N CYS A 9 9.00 1.59 -7.79
CA CYS A 9 10.41 1.99 -7.78
C CYS A 9 10.67 3.17 -8.73
N ARG A 10 10.05 3.18 -9.92
CA ARG A 10 10.20 4.27 -10.90
C ARG A 10 9.49 5.55 -10.51
N ALA A 11 8.38 5.46 -9.77
CA ALA A 11 7.63 6.62 -9.28
C ALA A 11 8.36 7.40 -8.17
N GLY A 12 9.41 6.83 -7.57
CA GLY A 12 10.27 7.47 -6.59
C GLY A 12 10.02 6.98 -5.17
N LEU A 13 10.98 6.22 -4.63
CA LEU A 13 10.86 5.63 -3.30
C LEU A 13 11.09 6.66 -2.19
N THR A 14 10.28 6.50 -1.15
CA THR A 14 10.34 7.21 0.13
C THR A 14 10.27 6.17 1.24
N THR A 15 10.70 6.56 2.44
CA THR A 15 10.75 5.66 3.59
C THR A 15 9.84 6.18 4.70
N VAL A 16 9.07 5.29 5.31
CA VAL A 16 8.16 5.60 6.42
C VAL A 16 8.35 4.61 7.56
N CYS A 17 8.10 5.06 8.79
CA CYS A 17 8.02 4.19 9.96
C CYS A 17 6.54 3.98 10.29
N ALA A 18 6.11 2.72 10.41
CA ALA A 18 4.75 2.37 10.79
C ALA A 18 4.73 1.32 11.89
N SER A 19 3.75 1.45 12.79
CA SER A 19 3.55 0.52 13.89
C SER A 19 2.73 -0.67 13.38
N PHE A 20 3.35 -1.85 13.35
CA PHE A 20 2.71 -3.08 12.95
C PHE A 20 2.22 -3.85 14.18
N LYS A 21 0.92 -4.12 14.24
CA LYS A 21 0.30 -4.84 15.36
C LYS A 21 -0.36 -6.12 14.89
N LYS A 22 0.24 -7.26 15.23
CA LYS A 22 -0.43 -8.57 15.12
C LYS A 22 -1.44 -8.74 16.25
N SER A 23 -2.52 -9.48 15.98
CA SER A 23 -3.51 -9.83 16.99
C SER A 23 -2.83 -10.48 18.20
N ARG A 24 -3.12 -9.97 19.40
CA ARG A 24 -2.58 -10.41 20.70
C ARG A 24 -1.08 -10.18 20.92
N GLN A 25 -0.41 -9.36 20.11
CA GLN A 25 1.00 -8.99 20.30
C GLN A 25 1.17 -7.48 20.52
N ALA A 26 2.29 -7.10 21.14
CA ALA A 26 2.68 -5.70 21.26
C ALA A 26 2.94 -5.12 19.85
N PRO A 27 2.60 -3.85 19.61
CA PRO A 27 2.94 -3.19 18.35
C PRO A 27 4.45 -3.06 18.19
N GLU A 28 4.96 -3.31 17.00
CA GLU A 28 6.37 -3.19 16.64
C GLU A 28 6.54 -2.12 15.57
N ASN A 29 7.44 -1.16 15.81
CA ASN A 29 7.75 -0.15 14.80
C ASN A 29 8.67 -0.73 13.74
N ARG A 30 8.24 -0.66 12.48
CA ARG A 30 8.97 -1.16 11.33
C ARG A 30 9.16 -0.05 10.32
N GLN A 31 10.26 -0.14 9.58
CA GLN A 31 10.56 0.76 8.49
C GLN A 31 10.13 0.13 7.16
N TYR A 32 9.47 0.91 6.31
CA TYR A 32 9.02 0.49 4.99
C TYR A 32 9.52 1.46 3.93
N ALA A 33 9.96 0.95 2.78
CA ALA A 33 10.22 1.78 1.60
C ALA A 33 9.17 1.54 0.51
N GLY A 34 8.77 2.62 -0.16
CA GLY A 34 7.63 2.62 -1.07
C GLY A 34 7.23 4.04 -1.47
N ILE A 35 5.96 4.25 -1.80
CA ILE A 35 5.46 5.56 -2.22
C ILE A 35 4.03 5.81 -1.72
N PRO A 36 3.61 7.05 -1.43
CA PRO A 36 2.21 7.38 -1.23
C PRO A 36 1.34 6.95 -2.40
N PHE A 37 0.18 6.36 -2.12
CA PHE A 37 -0.71 5.82 -3.15
C PHE A 37 -1.16 6.90 -4.14
N LYS A 38 -1.51 8.09 -3.66
CA LYS A 38 -1.84 9.25 -4.51
C LYS A 38 -0.79 9.51 -5.58
N ARG A 39 0.50 9.52 -5.21
CA ARG A 39 1.59 9.77 -6.16
C ARG A 39 1.75 8.66 -7.17
N LEU A 40 1.56 7.41 -6.75
CA LEU A 40 1.56 6.27 -7.67
C LEU A 40 0.41 6.35 -8.66
N ALA A 41 -0.78 6.74 -8.21
CA ALA A 41 -1.96 6.91 -9.04
C ALA A 41 -1.75 8.04 -10.07
N GLU A 42 -1.18 9.18 -9.66
CA GLU A 42 -0.77 10.27 -10.56
C GLU A 42 0.27 9.80 -11.60
N TYR A 43 1.29 9.07 -11.16
CA TYR A 43 2.30 8.48 -12.05
C TYR A 43 1.69 7.52 -13.09
N ALA A 44 0.69 6.74 -12.68
CA ALA A 44 -0.02 5.81 -13.55
C ALA A 44 -1.06 6.48 -14.47
N GLY A 45 -1.22 7.80 -14.41
CA GLY A 45 -2.23 8.54 -15.19
C GLY A 45 -3.66 8.31 -14.70
N GLN A 46 -3.85 7.92 -13.44
CA GLN A 46 -5.15 7.73 -12.79
C GLN A 46 -5.26 8.67 -11.58
N PRO A 47 -5.38 10.00 -11.77
CA PRO A 47 -5.52 10.93 -10.66
C PRO A 47 -6.77 10.61 -9.83
N LEU A 48 -6.67 10.80 -8.52
CA LEU A 48 -7.74 10.53 -7.56
C LEU A 48 -8.51 11.81 -7.24
N SER A 49 -9.79 11.67 -6.92
CA SER A 49 -10.70 12.73 -6.46
C SER A 49 -11.33 12.35 -5.11
N GLU A 50 -11.97 13.30 -4.42
CA GLU A 50 -12.67 13.04 -3.16
C GLU A 50 -13.86 12.07 -3.34
N GLU A 51 -14.47 12.07 -4.53
CA GLU A 51 -15.54 11.16 -4.93
C GLU A 51 -15.03 9.75 -5.25
N SER A 52 -13.72 9.57 -5.39
CA SER A 52 -13.14 8.28 -5.75
C SER A 52 -13.38 7.21 -4.68
N VAL A 53 -13.60 5.97 -5.11
CA VAL A 53 -13.54 4.77 -4.27
C VAL A 53 -12.45 3.86 -4.80
N CYS A 54 -11.44 3.59 -3.96
CA CYS A 54 -10.28 2.78 -4.32
C CYS A 54 -10.36 1.41 -3.67
N VAL A 55 -10.54 0.36 -4.48
CA VAL A 55 -10.60 -1.03 -4.00
C VAL A 55 -9.27 -1.73 -4.28
N PHE A 56 -8.50 -1.98 -3.23
CA PHE A 56 -7.24 -2.71 -3.25
C PHE A 56 -7.54 -4.20 -3.15
N LYS A 57 -6.97 -4.99 -4.06
CA LYS A 57 -7.14 -6.45 -4.06
C LYS A 57 -5.80 -7.16 -4.02
N ALA A 58 -5.71 -8.12 -3.12
CA ALA A 58 -4.59 -9.02 -2.98
C ALA A 58 -4.76 -10.27 -3.83
N LEU A 59 -3.64 -10.94 -4.11
CA LEU A 59 -3.59 -12.23 -4.81
C LEU A 59 -4.35 -13.34 -4.05
N ASP A 60 -4.45 -13.25 -2.73
CA ASP A 60 -5.13 -14.22 -1.86
C ASP A 60 -6.64 -13.98 -1.71
N GLY A 61 -7.19 -12.99 -2.43
CA GLY A 61 -8.59 -12.61 -2.38
C GLY A 61 -8.96 -11.64 -1.26
N PHE A 62 -8.03 -11.27 -0.38
CA PHE A 62 -8.25 -10.16 0.56
C PHE A 62 -8.46 -8.86 -0.22
N SER A 63 -9.44 -8.07 0.19
CA SER A 63 -9.69 -6.77 -0.43
C SER A 63 -10.14 -5.74 0.58
N ILE A 64 -9.86 -4.48 0.27
CA ILE A 64 -10.24 -3.35 1.09
C ILE A 64 -10.58 -2.15 0.21
N ALA A 65 -11.65 -1.45 0.57
CA ALA A 65 -12.04 -0.20 -0.06
C ALA A 65 -11.62 0.98 0.81
N LEU A 66 -11.06 2.00 0.18
CA LEU A 66 -10.80 3.32 0.77
C LEU A 66 -11.65 4.36 0.04
N VAL A 67 -12.17 5.32 0.79
CA VAL A 67 -12.79 6.53 0.22
C VAL A 67 -11.71 7.48 -0.31
N GLY A 68 -12.10 8.42 -1.18
CA GLY A 68 -11.20 9.34 -1.86
C GLY A 68 -10.30 10.11 -0.90
N GLU A 69 -10.87 10.63 0.19
CA GLU A 69 -10.13 11.31 1.27
C GLU A 69 -8.98 10.45 1.82
N GLU A 70 -9.24 9.18 2.14
CA GLU A 70 -8.23 8.27 2.68
C GLU A 70 -7.17 7.88 1.64
N ALA A 71 -7.59 7.67 0.39
CA ALA A 71 -6.71 7.27 -0.70
C ALA A 71 -5.79 8.42 -1.16
N MET A 72 -6.28 9.65 -1.09
CA MET A 72 -5.55 10.86 -1.46
C MET A 72 -4.56 11.34 -0.38
N ASP A 73 -4.78 10.96 0.88
CA ASP A 73 -3.92 11.36 1.98
C ASP A 73 -2.54 10.68 1.89
N THR A 74 -1.53 11.50 1.57
CA THR A 74 -0.14 11.06 1.38
C THR A 74 0.53 10.57 2.67
N GLU A 75 -0.06 10.86 3.82
CA GLU A 75 0.40 10.43 5.14
C GLU A 75 -0.41 9.26 5.69
N GLN A 76 -1.35 8.72 4.89
CA GLN A 76 -2.22 7.63 5.29
C GLN A 76 -2.07 6.40 4.40
N CYS A 77 -2.32 6.51 3.10
CA CYS A 77 -2.28 5.38 2.17
C CYS A 77 -0.91 5.27 1.48
N PHE A 78 -0.18 4.19 1.79
CA PHE A 78 1.19 3.99 1.32
C PHE A 78 1.38 2.62 0.66
N ILE A 79 2.10 2.56 -0.46
CA ILE A 79 2.40 1.33 -1.19
C ILE A 79 3.86 0.97 -0.96
N ALA A 80 4.10 -0.03 -0.12
CA ALA A 80 5.42 -0.53 0.23
C ALA A 80 5.91 -1.62 -0.72
N VAL A 81 7.22 -1.64 -0.96
CA VAL A 81 7.97 -2.67 -1.71
C VAL A 81 9.06 -3.34 -0.88
N SER A 82 9.39 -2.77 0.29
CA SER A 82 10.33 -3.36 1.25
C SER A 82 9.89 -3.13 2.70
N GLU A 83 10.31 -4.02 3.59
CA GLU A 83 10.15 -3.95 5.05
C GLU A 83 11.52 -4.23 5.69
N GLY A 84 11.98 -3.37 6.60
CA GLY A 84 13.24 -3.60 7.33
C GLY A 84 14.50 -3.61 6.44
N GLY A 85 14.43 -3.02 5.24
CA GLY A 85 15.52 -3.06 4.25
C GLY A 85 15.48 -4.29 3.33
N GLU A 86 14.56 -5.23 3.55
CA GLU A 86 14.39 -6.42 2.72
C GLU A 86 13.22 -6.25 1.74
N ALA A 87 13.41 -6.70 0.49
CA ALA A 87 12.36 -6.64 -0.53
C ALA A 87 11.21 -7.58 -0.18
N LEU A 88 9.97 -7.12 -0.42
CA LEU A 88 8.78 -7.93 -0.24
C LEU A 88 8.68 -8.95 -1.38
N THR A 89 8.85 -10.23 -1.04
CA THR A 89 8.84 -11.35 -2.00
C THR A 89 7.93 -12.48 -1.50
N LEU A 90 7.26 -13.16 -2.45
CA LEU A 90 6.54 -14.40 -2.21
C LEU A 90 7.52 -15.54 -1.91
N GLU A 91 7.02 -16.68 -1.44
CA GLU A 91 7.86 -17.86 -1.15
C GLU A 91 8.63 -18.37 -2.38
N ASP A 92 8.11 -18.13 -3.58
CA ASP A 92 8.77 -18.48 -4.85
C ASP A 92 9.73 -17.39 -5.38
N GLY A 93 9.95 -16.32 -4.61
CA GLY A 93 10.85 -15.22 -4.93
C GLY A 93 10.26 -14.10 -5.80
N ARG A 94 9.00 -14.21 -6.25
CA ARG A 94 8.36 -13.12 -7.01
C ARG A 94 8.10 -11.90 -6.13
N PRO A 95 8.43 -10.68 -6.57
CA PRO A 95 8.21 -9.47 -5.79
C PRO A 95 6.72 -9.13 -5.72
N TYR A 96 6.30 -8.50 -4.61
CA TYR A 96 4.94 -8.01 -4.43
C TYR A 96 4.92 -6.64 -3.73
N CYS A 97 3.79 -5.95 -3.80
CA CYS A 97 3.56 -4.69 -3.08
C CYS A 97 2.61 -4.89 -1.89
N MET A 98 2.73 -4.06 -0.85
CA MET A 98 1.80 -4.05 0.28
C MET A 98 1.21 -2.66 0.47
N MET A 99 -0.11 -2.54 0.56
CA MET A 99 -0.75 -1.29 0.97
C MET A 99 -0.78 -1.19 2.49
N LEU A 100 -0.35 -0.05 3.02
CA LEU A 100 -0.32 0.28 4.43
C LEU A 100 -1.26 1.47 4.69
N MET A 101 -2.00 1.38 5.79
CA MET A 101 -2.71 2.50 6.39
C MET A 101 -1.89 2.99 7.58
N LEU A 102 -1.12 4.07 7.39
CA LEU A 102 -0.11 4.54 8.35
C LEU A 102 -0.72 5.11 9.64
N LYS A 103 -1.91 5.73 9.53
CA LYS A 103 -2.65 6.30 10.68
C LYS A 103 -3.52 5.27 11.41
N ASP A 104 -3.61 4.03 10.90
CA ASP A 104 -4.40 2.96 11.53
C ASP A 104 -3.64 2.27 12.65
N THR A 105 -4.25 2.17 13.83
CA THR A 105 -3.65 1.57 15.03
C THR A 105 -3.71 0.04 15.05
N THR A 106 -4.44 -0.58 14.12
CA THR A 106 -4.75 -2.02 14.17
C THR A 106 -4.10 -2.83 13.06
N SER A 107 -3.45 -2.21 12.06
CA SER A 107 -2.84 -2.87 10.88
C SER A 107 -3.78 -3.84 10.12
N GLN A 108 -5.07 -3.91 10.46
CA GLN A 108 -6.04 -4.85 9.86
C GLN A 108 -6.38 -4.47 8.42
N ARG A 109 -6.23 -3.19 8.11
CA ARG A 109 -6.49 -2.61 6.79
C ARG A 109 -5.29 -2.65 5.85
N TRP A 110 -4.22 -3.37 6.22
CA TRP A 110 -3.05 -3.52 5.39
C TRP A 110 -3.25 -4.65 4.38
N CYS A 111 -3.17 -4.34 3.09
CA CYS A 111 -3.38 -5.30 2.01
C CYS A 111 -2.03 -5.85 1.54
N ARG A 112 -1.64 -7.03 2.04
CA ARG A 112 -0.44 -7.76 1.61
C ARG A 112 -0.71 -8.44 0.27
N TYR A 113 0.35 -8.71 -0.51
CA TYR A 113 0.22 -9.31 -1.84
C TYR A 113 -0.66 -8.51 -2.81
N LEU A 114 -0.58 -7.18 -2.75
CA LEU A 114 -1.37 -6.28 -3.58
C LEU A 114 -1.12 -6.57 -5.07
N ASP A 115 -2.19 -6.87 -5.80
CA ASP A 115 -2.15 -7.16 -7.25
C ASP A 115 -2.74 -6.01 -8.07
N GLU A 116 -3.93 -5.53 -7.69
CA GLU A 116 -4.62 -4.48 -8.41
C GLU A 116 -5.35 -3.49 -7.49
N VAL A 117 -5.57 -2.30 -8.03
CA VAL A 117 -6.45 -1.29 -7.43
C VAL A 117 -7.49 -0.88 -8.45
N ALA A 118 -8.77 -1.06 -8.12
CA ALA A 118 -9.87 -0.53 -8.91
C ALA A 118 -10.24 0.86 -8.36
N VAL A 119 -10.09 1.89 -9.18
CA VAL A 119 -10.55 3.25 -8.88
C VAL A 119 -11.92 3.43 -9.54
N ARG A 120 -12.90 3.88 -8.77
CA ARG A 120 -14.27 4.16 -9.23
C ARG A 120 -14.64 5.57 -8.80
N GLU A 121 -15.61 6.18 -9.48
CA GLU A 121 -16.23 7.46 -9.14
C GLU A 121 -17.70 7.23 -8.79
#